data_AF-A0A1R0LFM0-F1
#
_entry.id   AF-A0A1R0LFM0-F1
#
_cell.length_a   1.000
_cell.length_b   1.000
_cell.length_c   1.000
_cell.angle_alpha   90.00
_cell.angle_beta   90.00
_cell.angle_gamma   90.00
#
_symmetry.space_group_name_H-M   'P 1'
#
loop_
_entity.id
_entity.type
_entity.pdbx_description
1 polymer ?
#
loop_
_entity_poly.entity_id
_entity_poly.type
_entity_poly.pdbx_seq_one_letter_code
_entity_poly.pdbx_strand_id
1 'polypeptide(L)'
;MSEQPWTIERICDALGNPVLAQKFLGEINRAPEGELLQTFAEWVERAERVVAAVERGREIAAAEARGEEPPGQWVDVTERVLGDAARIRSRGAA
;
A
#
# COMPACT_ATOMS: atom_id res chain seq x y z
N MET A 1 15.37 -4.04 4.59
CA MET A 1 14.55 -4.13 5.82
C MET A 1 15.28 -3.38 6.91
N SER A 2 14.66 -2.35 7.51
CA SER A 2 15.29 -1.67 8.64
C SER A 2 15.47 -2.65 9.80
N GLU A 3 16.69 -2.79 10.32
CA GLU A 3 17.00 -3.65 11.48
C GLU A 3 16.34 -3.18 12.79
N GLN A 4 15.73 -2.00 12.77
CA GLN A 4 15.00 -1.47 13.91
C GLN A 4 13.71 -2.26 14.16
N PRO A 5 13.36 -2.54 15.42
CA PRO A 5 12.15 -3.26 15.78
C PRO A 5 10.89 -2.48 15.38
N TRP A 6 9.83 -3.22 15.02
CA TRP A 6 8.52 -2.63 14.77
C TRP A 6 7.88 -2.17 16.07
N THR A 7 7.42 -0.92 16.09
CA THR A 7 6.64 -0.33 17.19
C THR A 7 5.30 0.16 16.66
N ILE A 8 4.34 0.42 17.55
CA ILE A 8 3.04 1.01 17.17
C ILE A 8 3.25 2.31 16.38
N GLU A 9 4.16 3.18 16.83
CA GLU A 9 4.52 4.42 16.14
C GLU A 9 5.04 4.16 14.72
N ARG A 10 6.02 3.26 14.58
CA ARG A 10 6.61 2.94 13.27
C ARG A 10 5.61 2.32 12.31
N ILE A 11 4.66 1.52 12.81
CA ILE A 11 3.57 0.99 11.98
C ILE A 11 2.67 2.14 11.49
N CYS A 12 2.28 3.07 12.37
CA CYS A 12 1.49 4.24 11.98
C CYS A 12 2.20 5.08 10.91
N ASP A 13 3.49 5.35 11.08
CA ASP A 13 4.30 6.10 10.10
C ASP A 13 4.38 5.36 8.77
N ALA A 14 4.65 4.05 8.80
CA ALA A 14 4.76 3.22 7.62
C ALA A 14 3.45 3.14 6.82
N LEU A 15 2.29 3.19 7.50
CA LEU A 15 0.99 3.20 6.83
C LEU A 15 0.74 4.51 6.06
N GLY A 16 1.36 5.63 6.47
CA GLY A 16 1.33 6.92 5.76
C GLY A 16 -0.06 7.53 5.56
N ASN A 17 -1.10 6.94 6.14
CA ASN A 17 -2.50 7.32 5.99
C ASN A 17 -3.19 7.36 7.36
N PRO A 18 -3.73 8.52 7.78
CA PRO A 18 -4.38 8.67 9.08
C PRO A 18 -5.56 7.71 9.32
N VAL A 19 -6.32 7.38 8.29
CA VAL A 19 -7.46 6.44 8.39
C VAL A 19 -6.97 5.02 8.65
N LEU A 20 -5.89 4.59 7.99
CA LEU A 20 -5.29 3.28 8.24
C LEU A 20 -4.65 3.21 9.62
N ALA A 21 -3.94 4.26 10.04
CA ALA A 21 -3.36 4.35 11.38
C ALA A 21 -4.45 4.28 12.47
N GLN A 22 -5.57 5.00 12.30
CA GLN A 22 -6.71 4.91 13.23
C GLN A 22 -7.34 3.53 13.25
N LYS A 23 -7.46 2.86 12.10
CA LYS A 23 -7.95 1.49 12.03
C LYS A 23 -7.04 0.53 12.80
N PHE A 24 -5.73 0.60 12.57
CA PHE A 24 -4.73 -0.18 13.30
C PHE A 24 -4.84 0.03 14.81
N LEU A 25 -4.82 1.29 15.28
CA LEU A 25 -4.95 1.60 16.70
C LEU A 25 -6.28 1.12 17.27
N GLY A 26 -7.36 1.21 16.50
CA GLY A 26 -8.68 0.72 16.90
C GLY A 26 -8.76 -0.80 17.02
N GLU A 27 -8.06 -1.54 16.17
CA GLU A 27 -7.97 -3.00 16.24
C GLU A 27 -7.08 -3.45 17.39
N ILE A 28 -5.91 -2.83 17.57
CA ILE A 28 -5.00 -3.12 18.69
C ILE A 28 -5.66 -2.87 20.05
N ASN A 29 -6.34 -1.74 20.21
CA ASN A 29 -6.97 -1.40 21.49
C ASN A 29 -8.19 -2.27 21.83
N ARG A 30 -8.75 -3.00 20.84
CA ARG A 30 -9.91 -3.89 21.02
C ARG A 30 -9.55 -5.37 20.92
N ALA A 31 -8.30 -5.69 20.64
CA ALA A 31 -7.84 -7.06 20.52
C ALA A 31 -7.98 -7.77 21.88
N PRO A 32 -8.55 -8.99 21.91
CA PRO A 32 -8.49 -9.85 23.08
C PRO A 32 -7.04 -10.10 23.53
N GLU A 33 -6.82 -10.38 24.81
CA GLU A 33 -5.49 -10.62 25.40
C GLU A 33 -4.66 -11.64 24.59
N GLY A 34 -5.29 -12.76 24.19
CA GLY A 34 -4.64 -13.82 23.41
C GLY A 34 -4.38 -13.50 21.94
N GLU A 35 -4.97 -12.42 21.41
CA GLU A 35 -4.91 -12.06 19.98
C GLU A 35 -4.10 -10.78 19.71
N LEU A 36 -3.69 -10.06 20.76
CA LEU A 36 -2.98 -8.78 20.62
C LEU A 36 -1.69 -8.92 19.81
N LEU A 37 -0.87 -9.93 20.14
CA LEU A 37 0.40 -10.18 19.43
C LEU A 37 0.17 -10.59 17.98
N GLN A 38 -0.86 -11.40 17.71
CA GLN A 38 -1.21 -11.80 16.36
C GLN A 38 -1.69 -10.61 15.54
N THR A 39 -2.60 -9.80 16.09
CA THR A 39 -3.10 -8.58 15.46
C THR A 39 -1.94 -7.65 15.12
N PHE A 40 -1.01 -7.46 16.05
CA PHE A 40 0.19 -6.66 15.82
C PHE A 40 1.04 -7.21 14.67
N ALA A 41 1.30 -8.51 14.64
CA ALA A 41 2.09 -9.15 13.59
C ALA A 41 1.45 -9.00 12.20
N GLU A 42 0.14 -9.15 12.08
CA GLU A 42 -0.56 -8.93 10.80
C GLU A 42 -0.41 -7.49 10.30
N TRP A 43 -0.44 -6.52 11.22
CA TRP A 43 -0.23 -5.11 10.87
C TRP A 43 1.21 -4.80 10.50
N VAL A 44 2.19 -5.47 11.11
CA VAL A 44 3.60 -5.42 10.69
C VAL A 44 3.73 -5.87 9.23
N GLU A 45 3.17 -7.01 8.84
CA GLU A 45 3.25 -7.47 7.45
C GLU A 45 2.59 -6.49 6.46
N ARG A 46 1.48 -5.88 6.86
CA ARG A 46 0.82 -4.83 6.05
C ARG A 46 1.72 -3.61 5.91
N ALA A 47 2.32 -3.14 6.99
CA ALA A 47 3.25 -2.02 6.98
C ALA A 47 4.48 -2.29 6.10
N GLU A 48 5.06 -3.49 6.17
CA GLU A 48 6.18 -3.91 5.32
C GLU A 48 5.81 -3.87 3.83
N ARG A 49 4.62 -4.35 3.48
CA ARG A 49 4.12 -4.29 2.10
C ARG A 49 3.93 -2.84 1.62
N VAL A 50 3.46 -1.95 2.49
CA VAL A 50 3.30 -0.52 2.16
C VAL A 50 4.67 0.13 1.94
N VAL A 51 5.63 -0.08 2.84
CA VAL A 51 6.99 0.45 2.70
C VAL A 51 7.62 -0.04 1.39
N ALA A 52 7.57 -1.34 1.12
CA ALA A 52 8.11 -1.90 -0.11
C ALA A 52 7.41 -1.36 -1.37
N ALA A 53 6.10 -1.09 -1.31
CA ALA A 53 5.37 -0.49 -2.43
C ALA A 53 5.79 0.96 -2.69
N VAL A 54 6.00 1.74 -1.63
CA VAL A 54 6.48 3.12 -1.71
C VAL A 54 7.91 3.16 -2.26
N GLU A 55 8.79 2.28 -1.79
CA GLU A 55 10.16 2.16 -2.29
C GLU A 55 10.17 1.84 -3.80
N ARG A 56 9.42 0.82 -4.23
CA ARG A 56 9.26 0.51 -5.67
C ARG A 56 8.72 1.70 -6.46
N GLY A 57 7.72 2.41 -5.93
CA GLY A 57 7.17 3.59 -6.58
C GLY A 57 8.21 4.71 -6.75
N ARG A 58 9.08 4.91 -5.75
CA ARG A 58 10.19 5.88 -5.83
C ARG A 58 11.23 5.46 -6.86
N GLU A 59 11.56 4.17 -6.94
CA GLU A 59 12.49 3.65 -7.95
C GLU A 59 11.95 3.86 -9.37
N ILE A 60 10.67 3.58 -9.60
CA ILE A 60 9.97 3.83 -10.87
C ILE A 60 10.04 5.31 -11.23
N ALA A 61 9.61 6.19 -10.32
CA ALA A 61 9.62 7.64 -10.57
C ALA A 61 11.04 8.17 -10.83
N ALA A 62 12.06 7.61 -10.16
CA ALA A 62 13.45 7.98 -10.40
C ALA A 62 13.95 7.52 -11.77
N ALA A 63 13.57 6.32 -12.24
CA ALA A 63 13.90 5.85 -13.59
C ALA A 63 13.24 6.71 -14.67
N GLU A 64 11.95 7.02 -14.51
CA GLU A 64 11.23 7.91 -15.41
C GLU A 64 11.88 9.30 -15.50
N ALA A 65 12.29 9.88 -14.36
CA ALA A 65 12.98 11.17 -14.32
C ALA A 65 14.33 11.17 -15.06
N ARG A 66 14.99 10.01 -15.19
CA ARG A 66 16.21 9.83 -15.97
C ARG A 66 15.94 9.49 -17.44
N GLY A 67 14.69 9.26 -17.83
CA GLY A 67 14.32 8.77 -19.15
C GLY A 67 14.68 7.30 -19.39
N GLU A 68 14.90 6.56 -18.31
CA GLU A 68 15.19 5.12 -18.34
C GLU A 68 13.89 4.30 -18.29
N GLU A 69 13.97 3.05 -18.73
CA GLU A 69 12.86 2.12 -18.59
C GLU A 69 12.65 1.76 -17.11
N PRO A 70 11.43 1.91 -16.57
CA PRO A 70 11.17 1.59 -15.18
C PRO A 70 11.40 0.10 -14.86
N PRO A 71 11.97 -0.22 -13.70
CA PRO A 71 12.28 -1.61 -13.34
C PRO A 71 11.02 -2.46 -13.14
N GLY A 72 11.11 -3.75 -13.49
CA GLY A 72 10.05 -4.74 -13.28
C GLY A 72 9.40 -5.24 -14.57
N GLN A 73 8.43 -6.14 -14.42
CA GLN A 73 7.61 -6.61 -15.53
C GLN A 73 6.36 -5.73 -15.67
N TRP A 74 6.21 -5.10 -16.82
CA TRP A 74 5.05 -4.28 -17.14
C TRP A 74 4.04 -5.09 -17.93
N VAL A 75 2.78 -5.03 -17.50
CA VAL A 75 1.66 -5.60 -18.23
C VAL A 75 0.94 -4.46 -18.92
N ASP A 76 0.93 -4.46 -20.25
CA ASP A 76 0.13 -3.51 -21.01
C ASP A 76 -1.35 -3.84 -20.80
N VAL A 77 -2.07 -2.91 -20.16
CA VAL A 77 -3.50 -2.99 -19.89
C VAL A 77 -4.29 -1.91 -20.63
N THR A 78 -3.69 -1.27 -21.63
CA THR A 78 -4.27 -0.14 -22.39
C THR A 78 -5.65 -0.51 -22.95
N GLU A 79 -5.75 -1.64 -23.64
CA GLU A 79 -7.01 -2.13 -24.22
C GLU A 79 -8.10 -2.34 -23.16
N ARG A 80 -7.73 -2.89 -21.99
CA ARG A 80 -8.67 -3.09 -20.88
C ARG A 80 -9.19 -1.76 -20.36
N VAL A 81 -8.30 -0.78 -20.15
CA VAL A 81 -8.66 0.56 -19.66
C VAL A 81 -9.55 1.29 -20.66
N LEU A 82 -9.23 1.23 -21.96
CA LEU A 82 -10.05 1.83 -23.01
C LEU A 82 -11.45 1.20 -23.08
N GLY A 83 -11.54 -0.13 -22.97
CA GLY A 83 -12.80 -0.86 -22.93
C GLY A 83 -13.66 -0.50 -21.72
N ASP A 84 -13.07 -0.42 -20.53
CA ASP A 84 -13.77 -0.02 -19.30
C ASP A 84 -14.25 1.43 -19.38
N ALA A 85 -13.43 2.35 -19.90
CA ALA A 85 -13.82 3.74 -20.11
C ALA A 85 -14.97 3.87 -21.12
N ALA A 86 -14.97 3.07 -22.20
CA ALA A 86 -16.08 3.02 -23.15
C ALA A 86 -17.37 2.51 -22.49
N ARG A 87 -17.28 1.51 -21.60
CA ARG A 87 -18.42 0.97 -20.84
C ARG A 87 -19.00 1.99 -19.86
N ILE A 88 -18.17 2.79 -19.19
CA ILE A 88 -18.64 3.86 -18.30
C ILE A 88 -19.36 4.93 -19.11
N ARG A 89 -18.78 5.36 -20.24
CA ARG A 89 -19.41 6.35 -21.14
C ARG A 89 -20.74 5.87 -21.71
N SER A 90 -20.84 4.58 -22.09
CA SER A 90 -22.09 4.03 -22.64
C SER A 90 -23.20 3.86 -21.60
N ARG A 91 -22.87 3.85 -20.30
CA ARG A 91 -23.85 3.75 -19.21
C ARG A 91 -24.38 5.09 -18.72
N GLY A 92 -23.81 6.21 -19.18
CA GLY A 92 -24.21 7.56 -18.77
C GLY A 92 -23.85 7.85 -17.31
N ALA A 93 -23.31 9.05 -17.05
CA ALA A 93 -23.38 9.61 -15.71
C ALA A 93 -24.85 9.98 -15.47
N ALA A 94 -25.57 9.16 -14.70
CA ALA A 94 -26.90 9.50 -14.22
C ALA A 94 -26.81 10.56 -13.11
#